data_AF-A0A4P7L046-F1
#
_entry.id   AF-A0A4P7L046-F1
#
_cell.length_a   1.000
_cell.length_b   1.000
_cell.length_c   1.000
_cell.angle_alpha   90.00
_cell.angle_beta   90.00
_cell.angle_gamma   90.00
#
_symmetry.space_group_name_H-M   'P 1'
#
loop_
_entity.id
_entity.type
_entity.pdbx_description
1 polymer ?
#
loop_
_entity_poly.entity_id
_entity_poly.type
_entity_poly.pdbx_seq_one_letter_code
_entity_poly.pdbx_strand_id
1 'polypeptide(L)'
;MNNSRKKITAYLHPSIYQQDKKAIDFIENLPSQLKGDFYRQAIITAAALSEIDSRLLGLISTFYSKEFDINNFYSILEQTTGREKISQSVELKHEATNELSSEKSVSAMLSNLKR
;
A
#
# COMPACT_ATOMS: atom_id res chain seq x y z
N MET A 1 26.31 -23.46 -13.90
CA MET A 1 25.33 -22.35 -13.82
C MET A 1 25.62 -21.58 -12.54
N ASN A 2 26.07 -20.33 -12.66
CA ASN A 2 26.36 -19.51 -11.48
C ASN A 2 25.03 -19.18 -10.81
N ASN A 3 24.73 -19.79 -9.66
CA ASN A 3 23.47 -19.59 -8.95
C ASN A 3 23.51 -18.21 -8.28
N SER A 4 23.27 -17.15 -9.06
CA SER A 4 23.37 -15.73 -8.68
C SER A 4 22.34 -15.27 -7.65
N ARG A 5 21.59 -16.20 -7.05
CA ARG A 5 20.54 -15.92 -6.07
C ARG A 5 21.16 -15.74 -4.68
N LYS A 6 20.90 -14.60 -4.06
CA LYS A 6 21.28 -14.31 -2.67
C LYS A 6 20.16 -14.74 -1.73
N LYS A 7 20.48 -15.55 -0.71
CA LYS A 7 19.57 -15.86 0.39
C LYS A 7 19.61 -14.71 1.42
N ILE A 8 18.43 -14.26 1.85
CA ILE A 8 18.26 -13.25 2.90
C ILE A 8 17.48 -13.91 4.04
N THR A 9 17.84 -13.60 5.28
CA THR A 9 17.15 -14.11 6.48
C THR A 9 16.97 -12.95 7.45
N ALA A 10 15.74 -12.76 7.89
CA ALA A 10 15.34 -11.75 8.87
C ALA A 10 14.33 -12.38 9.84
N TYR A 11 14.24 -11.82 11.04
CA TYR A 11 13.38 -12.32 12.10
C TYR A 11 12.31 -11.30 12.43
N LEU A 12 11.09 -11.79 12.63
CA LEU A 12 9.98 -11.03 13.20
C LEU A 12 9.83 -11.46 14.67
N HIS A 13 9.57 -10.50 15.55
CA HIS A 13 9.46 -10.67 16.99
C HIS A 13 8.03 -10.37 17.47
N PRO A 14 7.03 -11.22 17.17
CA PRO A 14 5.60 -10.94 17.42
C PRO A 14 5.23 -10.79 18.91
N SER A 15 6.09 -11.26 19.82
CA SER A 15 5.92 -11.07 21.27
C SER A 15 6.35 -9.69 21.75
N ILE A 16 7.15 -8.97 20.96
CA ILE A 16 7.73 -7.67 21.30
C ILE A 16 7.05 -6.56 20.49
N TYR A 17 6.88 -6.78 19.18
CA TYR A 17 6.33 -5.79 18.26
C TYR A 17 4.99 -6.26 17.70
N GLN A 18 3.94 -5.44 17.88
CA GLN A 18 2.60 -5.76 17.38
C GLN A 18 2.54 -5.74 15.84
N GLN A 19 3.37 -4.90 15.21
CA GLN A 19 3.49 -4.77 13.77
C GLN A 19 3.99 -6.08 13.15
N ASP A 20 4.97 -6.72 13.79
CA ASP A 20 5.51 -8.01 13.40
C ASP A 20 4.45 -9.12 13.46
N LYS A 21 3.65 -9.14 14.54
CA LYS A 21 2.52 -10.07 14.65
C LYS A 21 1.51 -9.86 13.52
N LYS A 22 1.13 -8.61 13.25
CA LYS A 22 0.20 -8.28 12.17
C LYS A 22 0.75 -8.70 10.80
N ALA A 23 2.04 -8.48 10.56
CA ALA A 23 2.70 -8.90 9.32
C ALA A 23 2.69 -10.43 9.16
N ILE A 24 2.98 -11.17 10.24
CA ILE A 24 2.88 -12.64 10.27
C ILE A 24 1.45 -13.08 9.94
N ASP A 25 0.44 -12.54 10.63
CA ASP A 25 -0.97 -12.89 10.40
C ASP A 25 -1.36 -12.64 8.93
N PHE A 26 -0.93 -11.52 8.34
CA PHE A 26 -1.17 -11.23 6.92
C PHE A 26 -0.52 -12.28 6.00
N ILE A 27 0.76 -12.59 6.24
CA ILE A 27 1.52 -13.53 5.40
C ILE A 27 0.99 -14.97 5.54
N GLU A 28 0.58 -15.37 6.74
CA GLU A 28 0.04 -16.70 7.00
C GLU A 28 -1.24 -16.96 6.20
N ASN A 29 -2.07 -15.92 6.03
CA ASN A 29 -3.30 -15.95 5.26
C ASN A 29 -3.10 -15.93 3.73
N LEU A 30 -1.88 -15.68 3.23
CA LEU A 30 -1.60 -15.77 1.79
C LEU A 30 -1.55 -17.24 1.33
N PRO A 31 -2.00 -17.54 0.09
CA PRO A 31 -1.74 -18.83 -0.54
C PRO A 31 -0.25 -19.16 -0.55
N SER A 32 0.12 -20.39 -0.17
CA SER A 32 1.53 -20.81 -0.03
C SER A 32 2.38 -20.55 -1.27
N GLN A 33 1.79 -20.64 -2.47
CA GLN A 33 2.45 -20.40 -3.75
C GLN A 33 2.86 -18.93 -3.95
N LEU A 34 2.16 -17.99 -3.29
CA LEU A 34 2.43 -16.54 -3.42
C LEU A 34 3.41 -16.00 -2.38
N LYS A 35 3.67 -16.75 -1.29
CA LYS A 35 4.52 -16.26 -0.17
C LYS A 35 5.93 -15.93 -0.64
N GLY A 36 6.52 -16.78 -1.49
CA GLY A 36 7.87 -16.56 -2.03
C GLY A 36 8.00 -15.26 -2.83
N ASP A 37 7.04 -15.00 -3.72
CA ASP A 37 7.00 -13.78 -4.53
C ASP A 37 6.69 -12.56 -3.68
N PHE A 38 5.80 -12.68 -2.70
CA PHE A 38 5.50 -11.64 -1.73
C PHE A 38 6.78 -11.19 -0.99
N TYR A 39 7.58 -12.12 -0.45
CA TYR A 39 8.83 -11.77 0.22
C TYR A 39 9.82 -11.07 -0.71
N ARG A 40 9.96 -11.56 -1.95
CA ARG A 40 10.83 -10.93 -2.94
C ARG A 40 10.38 -9.51 -3.26
N GLN A 41 9.09 -9.30 -3.49
CA GLN A 41 8.51 -7.99 -3.79
C GLN A 41 8.64 -7.05 -2.61
N ALA A 42 8.38 -7.51 -1.38
CA ALA A 42 8.51 -6.71 -0.17
C ALA A 42 9.92 -6.11 -0.02
N ILE A 43 10.98 -6.88 -0.30
CA ILE A 43 12.37 -6.41 -0.24
C ILE A 43 12.63 -5.35 -1.33
N ILE A 44 12.14 -5.57 -2.55
CA ILE A 44 12.31 -4.62 -3.66
C ILE A 44 11.56 -3.31 -3.37
N THR A 45 10.32 -3.41 -2.87
CA THR A 45 9.51 -2.24 -2.49
C THR A 45 10.18 -1.46 -1.37
N ALA A 46 10.71 -2.13 -0.35
CA ALA A 46 11.44 -1.49 0.74
C ALA A 46 12.68 -0.72 0.24
N ALA A 47 13.43 -1.29 -0.72
CA ALA A 47 14.55 -0.62 -1.35
C ALA A 47 14.11 0.63 -2.13
N ALA A 48 13.08 0.51 -2.97
CA ALA A 48 12.55 1.63 -3.74
C ALA A 48 12.02 2.77 -2.85
N LEU A 49 11.33 2.44 -1.75
CA LEU A 49 10.89 3.44 -0.78
C LEU A 49 12.07 4.17 -0.12
N SER A 50 13.14 3.44 0.17
CA SER A 50 14.34 4.02 0.79
C SER A 50 15.13 4.92 -0.17
N GLU A 51 15.04 4.69 -1.49
CA GLU A 51 15.60 5.60 -2.50
C GLU A 51 14.84 6.93 -2.59
N ILE A 52 13.53 6.93 -2.32
CA ILE A 52 12.72 8.16 -2.25
C ILE A 52 13.06 8.95 -0.99
N ASP A 53 13.00 8.29 0.17
CA ASP A 53 13.46 8.82 1.46
C ASP A 53 13.79 7.66 2.40
N SER A 54 15.02 7.63 2.90
CA SER A 54 15.53 6.55 3.77
C SER A 54 14.70 6.27 5.04
N ARG A 55 13.89 7.23 5.50
CA ARG A 55 13.04 7.11 6.70
C ARG A 55 11.72 6.40 6.41
N LEU A 56 11.26 6.37 5.16
CA LEU A 56 9.92 5.89 4.80
C LEU A 56 9.69 4.45 5.22
N LEU A 57 10.63 3.56 4.93
CA LEU A 57 10.52 2.15 5.30
C LEU A 57 10.33 1.99 6.82
N GLY A 58 11.15 2.67 7.61
CA GLY A 58 11.08 2.62 9.07
C GLY A 58 9.78 3.19 9.62
N LEU A 59 9.30 4.31 9.07
CA LEU A 59 8.05 4.93 9.49
C LEU A 59 6.84 4.04 9.16
N ILE A 60 6.74 3.55 7.92
CA ILE A 60 5.66 2.64 7.53
C ILE A 60 5.68 1.39 8.42
N SER A 61 6.85 0.79 8.65
CA SER A 61 6.98 -0.36 9.53
C SER A 61 6.58 -0.07 10.98
N THR A 62 6.87 1.14 11.48
CA THR A 62 6.56 1.54 12.86
C THR A 62 5.07 1.80 13.03
N PHE A 63 4.44 2.45 12.06
CA PHE A 63 3.03 2.81 12.09
C PHE A 63 2.09 1.72 11.58
N TYR A 64 2.61 0.59 11.09
CA TYR A 64 1.81 -0.55 10.64
C TYR A 64 1.05 -1.21 11.80
N SER A 65 -0.07 -0.63 12.17
CA SER A 65 -0.97 -1.06 13.24
C SER A 65 -2.31 -1.50 12.67
N LYS A 66 -3.26 -1.94 13.51
CA LYS A 66 -4.63 -2.27 13.06
C LYS A 66 -5.34 -1.14 12.32
N GLU A 67 -5.00 0.11 12.62
CA GLU A 67 -5.59 1.33 12.06
C GLU A 67 -4.78 1.90 10.89
N PHE A 68 -3.79 1.16 10.38
CA PHE A 68 -3.05 1.59 9.21
C PHE A 68 -3.97 1.62 7.98
N ASP A 69 -4.32 2.83 7.56
CA ASP A 69 -5.17 3.12 6.43
C ASP A 69 -4.45 4.02 5.42
N ILE A 70 -5.17 4.40 4.36
CA ILE A 70 -4.62 5.23 3.30
C ILE A 70 -4.26 6.65 3.79
N ASN A 71 -4.98 7.19 4.78
CA ASN A 71 -4.75 8.53 5.32
C ASN A 71 -3.45 8.58 6.13
N ASN A 72 -3.23 7.57 6.97
CA ASN A 72 -2.00 7.40 7.73
C ASN A 72 -0.80 7.21 6.80
N PHE A 73 -0.97 6.46 5.71
CA PHE A 73 0.08 6.31 4.70
C PHE A 73 0.42 7.64 4.00
N TYR A 74 -0.57 8.43 3.59
CA TYR A 74 -0.32 9.76 3.01
C TYR A 74 0.34 10.72 3.99
N SER A 75 -0.10 10.71 5.24
CA SER A 75 0.49 11.54 6.30
C SER A 75 1.99 11.26 6.47
N ILE A 76 2.39 9.97 6.43
CA ILE A 76 3.80 9.57 6.47
C ILE A 76 4.54 10.10 5.23
N LEU A 77 3.97 9.96 4.04
CA LEU A 77 4.59 10.43 2.79
C LEU A 77 4.77 11.95 2.76
N GLU A 78 3.79 12.72 3.21
CA GLU A 78 3.87 14.18 3.25
C GLU A 78 4.98 14.64 4.20
N GLN A 79 5.05 14.05 5.40
CA GLN A 79 6.08 14.36 6.40
C GLN A 79 7.50 14.02 5.94
N THR A 80 7.67 12.96 5.16
CA THR A 80 9.00 12.57 4.66
C THR A 80 9.41 13.33 3.41
N THR A 81 8.49 13.52 2.46
CA THR A 81 8.83 14.06 1.14
C THR A 81 8.75 15.59 1.06
N GLY A 82 8.21 16.26 2.08
CA GLY A 82 8.06 17.72 2.11
C GLY A 82 7.10 18.26 1.05
N ARG A 83 6.30 17.39 0.41
CA ARG A 83 5.29 17.79 -0.58
C ARG A 83 3.97 18.03 0.13
N GLU A 84 3.62 19.29 0.36
CA GLU A 84 2.36 19.74 0.97
C GLU A 84 1.08 19.39 0.16
N LYS A 85 1.18 18.70 -0.98
CA LYS A 85 0.08 18.54 -1.96
C LYS A 85 -0.13 17.11 -2.47
N ILE A 86 0.05 16.09 -1.64
CA ILE A 86 -0.39 14.75 -2.03
C ILE A 86 -1.88 14.60 -1.74
N SER A 87 -2.35 15.08 -0.59
CA SER A 87 -3.76 15.01 -0.15
C SER A 87 -4.76 15.62 -1.16
N GLN A 88 -4.47 16.81 -1.70
CA GLN A 88 -5.36 17.50 -2.66
C GLN A 88 -5.56 16.73 -3.98
N SER A 89 -4.60 15.90 -4.39
CA SER A 89 -4.68 15.19 -5.68
C SER A 89 -5.51 13.91 -5.62
N VAL A 90 -5.80 13.39 -4.42
CA VAL A 90 -6.55 12.15 -4.19
C VAL A 90 -8.04 12.45 -4.02
N GLU A 91 -8.39 13.53 -3.31
CA GLU A 91 -9.77 14.03 -3.20
C GLU A 91 -10.36 14.38 -4.57
N LEU A 92 -9.60 15.10 -5.40
CA LEU A 92 -10.00 15.42 -6.78
C LEU A 92 -10.25 14.18 -7.65
N LYS A 93 -9.53 13.07 -7.41
CA LYS A 93 -9.73 11.82 -8.15
C LYS A 93 -10.95 11.06 -7.64
N HIS A 94 -11.19 11.04 -6.32
CA HIS A 94 -12.38 10.40 -5.76
C HIS A 94 -13.66 11.11 -6.19
N GLU A 95 -13.70 12.45 -6.17
CA GLU A 95 -14.84 13.24 -6.68
C GLU A 95 -15.07 13.01 -8.18
N ALA A 96 -14.02 13.10 -9.00
CA ALA A 96 -14.13 12.88 -10.45
C ALA A 96 -14.61 11.46 -10.81
N THR A 97 -14.20 10.43 -10.06
CA THR A 97 -14.72 9.05 -10.27
C THR A 97 -16.17 8.89 -9.86
N ASN A 98 -16.62 9.61 -8.83
CA ASN A 98 -17.99 9.53 -8.33
C ASN A 98 -18.96 10.27 -9.28
N GLU A 99 -18.57 11.44 -9.78
CA GLU A 99 -19.33 12.20 -10.78
C GLU A 99 -19.43 11.48 -12.13
N LEU A 100 -18.33 10.88 -12.62
CA LEU A 100 -18.36 10.12 -13.87
C LEU A 100 -19.25 8.87 -13.78
N SER A 101 -19.35 8.28 -12.59
CA SER A 101 -20.22 7.12 -12.35
C SER A 101 -21.70 7.51 -12.25
N SER A 102 -22.01 8.68 -11.67
CA SER A 102 -23.38 9.19 -11.58
C SER A 102 -23.89 9.65 -12.95
N GLU A 103 -23.08 10.33 -13.75
CA GLU A 103 -23.44 10.76 -15.12
C GLU A 103 -23.71 9.59 -16.07
N LYS A 104 -22.89 8.53 -16.01
CA LYS A 104 -23.14 7.30 -16.79
C LYS A 104 -24.44 6.62 -16.40
N SER A 105 -24.76 6.58 -15.10
CA SER A 105 -26.02 6.01 -14.60
C SER A 105 -27.24 6.80 -15.08
N VAL A 106 -27.17 8.13 -15.05
CA VAL A 106 -28.26 9.01 -15.52
C VAL A 106 -28.43 8.91 -17.04
N SER A 107 -27.34 8.90 -17.81
CA SER A 107 -27.37 8.75 -19.26
C SER A 107 -28.02 7.42 -19.69
N ALA A 108 -27.66 6.32 -19.02
CA ALA A 108 -28.24 5.00 -19.28
C ALA A 108 -29.75 4.92 -18.95
N MET A 109 -30.19 5.59 -17.88
CA MET A 109 -31.62 5.70 -17.57
C MET A 109 -32.39 6.47 -18.66
N LEU A 110 -31.85 7.59 -19.13
CA LEU A 110 -32.50 8.43 -20.16
C LEU A 110 -32.55 7.74 -21.52
N SER A 111 -31.56 6.91 -21.88
CA SER A 111 -31.60 6.13 -23.12
C SER A 111 -32.68 5.05 -23.12
N ASN A 112 -33.02 4.50 -21.95
CA ASN A 112 -34.05 3.47 -21.81
C ASN A 112 -35.48 4.05 -21.85
N LEU A 113 -35.63 5.36 -21.57
CA LEU A 113 -36.93 6.05 -21.61
C LEU A 113 -37.33 6.51 -23.03
N LYS A 114 -36.40 6.50 -23.98
CA LYS A 114 -36.61 6.91 -25.39
C LYS A 114 -36.92 5.74 -26.33
N ARG A 115 -37.26 4.56 -25.81
CA ARG A 115 -37.68 3.39 -26.60
C ARG A 115 -39.16 3.11 -26.42
#